data_AF-A0A7U7GEH0-F1
#
_entry.id   AF-A0A7U7GEH0-F1
#
_cell.length_a   1.000
_cell.length_b   1.000
_cell.length_c   1.000
_cell.angle_alpha   90.00
_cell.angle_beta   90.00
_cell.angle_gamma   90.00
#
_symmetry.space_group_name_H-M   'P 1'
#
loop_
_entity.id
_entity.type
_entity.pdbx_description
1 polymer ?
#
loop_
_entity_poly.entity_id
_entity_poly.type
_entity_poly.pdbx_seq_one_letter_code
_entity_poly.pdbx_strand_id
1 'polypeptide(L)'
;MNDATEFESSLDGAIGFFQNLRRKLGTLEAETSAQQDRLQAIATSVATLQRDAQVEHQSLADLVRDSHAQAGQLTEIVTDGRRLDAQVGVIENLIADFQQDQQHLRQTLTTLTTGLHTQHADLRQEWQSVLEQQAAAPIAQIEALEQQLSVQTREMHSLLLSIQALSHDARMSRDGMKALESQFGQHDSQLEQLAHSVKSGQERLEQLGANAETQSHHLQRLESVLDTLSQATETGAETVREQLEEQQTRFDDLTGSLATVWQDSQTLQETVREQFEEQQTRFDDLTGSLATIWQDAQALQEEVGRLNGEFETQRHAVTDVAQARQDLQKQQERLKHLETVMGKVSADTNSTRQILNVLQTDFTNQSDLLRELDQNWRDRLAAYQDNPGSGSVETLVTAPPPPAIAPAQLTQLAQLADDLVASQQKYDSLQQELSTVQSALTNQGEHLTELHTALQEQLHDQQERLGELETALNHFQQTLVQESPAESATTADLADLHETLAAQTGALNDLQQSLQQQLHHQQERLGELETAINHFQRTPIKRWLPKPAR
;
A
#
# COMPACT_ATOMS: atom_id res chain seq x y z
N MET A 1 -96.78 5.97 108.05
CA MET A 1 -95.38 6.41 108.14
C MET A 1 -94.43 5.48 107.36
N ASN A 2 -94.88 4.88 106.24
CA ASN A 2 -94.06 4.01 105.36
C ASN A 2 -94.01 4.44 103.88
N ASP A 3 -94.72 5.51 103.47
CA ASP A 3 -94.82 5.90 102.04
C ASP A 3 -93.68 6.81 101.54
N ALA A 4 -92.92 7.45 102.42
CA ALA A 4 -91.84 8.37 102.02
C ALA A 4 -90.59 7.63 101.51
N THR A 5 -90.32 6.43 102.02
CA THR A 5 -89.16 5.61 101.64
C THR A 5 -89.31 4.94 100.27
N GLU A 6 -90.55 4.64 99.84
CA GLU A 6 -90.79 4.12 98.48
C GLU A 6 -90.64 5.20 97.41
N PHE A 7 -91.00 6.45 97.73
CA PHE A 7 -90.85 7.57 96.82
C PHE A 7 -89.38 7.97 96.62
N GLU A 8 -88.58 7.97 97.68
CA GLU A 8 -87.13 8.22 97.60
C GLU A 8 -86.40 7.11 96.84
N SER A 9 -86.76 5.83 97.06
CA SER A 9 -86.18 4.71 96.30
C SER A 9 -86.54 4.74 94.81
N SER A 10 -87.77 5.15 94.47
CA SER A 10 -88.19 5.34 93.06
C SER A 10 -87.49 6.53 92.40
N LEU A 11 -87.23 7.62 93.14
CA LEU A 11 -86.56 8.80 92.62
C LEU A 11 -85.07 8.53 92.39
N ASP A 12 -84.40 7.84 93.32
CA ASP A 12 -83.01 7.40 93.15
C ASP A 12 -82.86 6.39 92.00
N GLY A 13 -83.84 5.49 91.82
CA GLY A 13 -83.91 4.59 90.67
C GLY A 13 -84.02 5.35 89.33
N ALA A 14 -84.85 6.39 89.27
CA ALA A 14 -85.01 7.23 88.08
C ALA A 14 -83.74 8.05 87.78
N ILE A 15 -83.08 8.61 88.81
CA ILE A 15 -81.81 9.33 88.66
C ILE A 15 -80.71 8.39 88.16
N GLY A 16 -80.62 7.18 88.72
CA GLY A 16 -79.70 6.15 88.26
C GLY A 16 -79.94 5.74 86.80
N PHE A 17 -81.20 5.64 86.38
CA PHE A 17 -81.58 5.38 84.99
C PHE A 17 -81.11 6.50 84.04
N PHE A 18 -81.37 7.77 84.37
CA PHE A 18 -80.96 8.89 83.51
C PHE A 18 -79.43 9.05 83.43
N GLN A 19 -78.70 8.77 84.51
CA GLN A 19 -77.23 8.76 84.48
C GLN A 19 -76.69 7.62 83.61
N ASN A 20 -77.29 6.43 83.68
CA ASN A 20 -76.94 5.30 82.82
C ASN A 20 -77.22 5.62 81.34
N LEU A 21 -78.38 6.22 81.05
CA LEU A 21 -78.78 6.61 79.70
C LEU A 21 -77.86 7.68 79.12
N ARG A 22 -77.46 8.69 79.91
CA ARG A 22 -76.45 9.69 79.51
C ARG A 22 -75.10 9.03 79.22
N ARG A 23 -74.66 8.08 80.04
CA ARG A 23 -73.39 7.36 79.81
C ARG A 23 -73.44 6.55 78.51
N LYS A 24 -74.53 5.83 78.27
CA LYS A 24 -74.74 5.05 77.05
C LYS A 24 -74.81 5.92 75.79
N LEU A 25 -75.47 7.08 75.87
CA LEU A 25 -75.50 8.05 74.78
C LEU A 25 -74.10 8.61 74.50
N GLY A 26 -73.34 8.97 75.55
CA GLY A 26 -71.96 9.43 75.38
C GLY A 26 -71.04 8.38 74.75
N THR A 27 -71.20 7.10 75.12
CA THR A 27 -70.43 6.01 74.47
C THR A 27 -70.84 5.80 73.01
N LEU A 28 -72.13 5.89 72.70
CA LEU A 28 -72.63 5.78 71.32
C LEU A 28 -72.16 6.95 70.44
N GLU A 29 -72.14 8.17 70.98
CA GLU A 29 -71.65 9.36 70.27
C GLU A 29 -70.15 9.28 70.00
N ALA A 30 -69.36 8.81 70.97
CA ALA A 30 -67.94 8.54 70.79
C ALA A 30 -67.68 7.42 69.76
N GLU A 31 -68.47 6.34 69.79
CA GLU A 31 -68.36 5.25 68.82
C GLU A 31 -68.78 5.68 67.41
N THR A 32 -69.84 6.49 67.29
CA THR A 32 -70.28 7.06 66.00
C THR A 32 -69.21 7.99 65.43
N SER A 33 -68.57 8.81 66.27
CA SER A 33 -67.45 9.68 65.85
C SER A 33 -66.25 8.85 65.40
N ALA A 34 -65.90 7.79 66.12
CA ALA A 34 -64.82 6.88 65.73
C ALA A 34 -65.13 6.11 64.43
N GLN A 35 -66.40 5.75 64.18
CA GLN A 35 -66.82 5.16 62.91
C GLN A 35 -66.76 6.17 61.76
N GLN A 36 -67.15 7.43 62.00
CA GLN A 36 -67.03 8.51 61.04
C GLN A 36 -65.56 8.73 60.62
N ASP A 37 -64.64 8.77 61.59
CA ASP A 37 -63.20 8.91 61.34
C ASP A 37 -62.65 7.73 60.54
N ARG A 38 -63.09 6.50 60.83
CA ARG A 38 -62.73 5.30 60.06
C ARG A 38 -63.23 5.37 58.62
N LEU A 39 -64.48 5.80 58.40
CA LEU A 39 -65.02 5.96 57.05
C LEU A 39 -64.26 7.02 56.26
N GLN A 40 -63.84 8.11 56.91
CA GLN A 40 -63.04 9.15 56.27
C GLN A 40 -61.62 8.68 55.94
N ALA A 41 -60.99 7.89 56.82
CA ALA A 41 -59.71 7.24 56.55
C ALA A 41 -59.80 6.26 55.36
N ILE A 42 -60.86 5.44 55.30
CA ILE A 42 -61.12 4.53 54.19
C ILE A 42 -61.31 5.32 52.88
N ALA A 43 -62.13 6.37 52.90
CA ALA A 43 -62.36 7.21 51.72
C ALA A 43 -61.06 7.85 51.20
N THR A 44 -60.19 8.28 52.12
CA THR A 44 -58.86 8.82 51.77
C THR A 44 -57.97 7.76 51.14
N SER A 45 -57.95 6.54 51.70
CA SER A 45 -57.16 5.41 51.17
C SER A 45 -57.66 4.95 49.78
N VAL A 46 -58.97 4.94 49.56
CA VAL A 46 -59.54 4.63 48.23
C VAL A 46 -59.15 5.71 47.21
N ALA A 47 -59.17 6.99 47.60
CA ALA A 47 -58.76 8.08 46.72
C ALA A 47 -57.26 8.06 46.38
N THR A 48 -56.39 7.62 47.30
CA THR A 48 -54.96 7.43 47.02
C THR A 48 -54.76 6.24 46.09
N LEU A 49 -55.39 5.09 46.36
CA LEU A 49 -55.30 3.90 45.50
C LEU A 49 -55.80 4.17 44.07
N GLN A 50 -56.88 4.93 43.92
CA GLN A 50 -57.40 5.30 42.60
C GLN A 50 -56.42 6.20 41.85
N ARG A 51 -55.75 7.13 42.54
CA ARG A 51 -54.71 7.96 41.94
C ARG A 51 -53.51 7.12 41.53
N ASP A 52 -53.06 6.20 42.37
CA ASP A 52 -51.92 5.33 42.08
C ASP A 52 -52.21 4.43 40.88
N ALA A 53 -53.40 3.82 40.82
CA ALA A 53 -53.85 3.03 39.67
C ALA A 53 -53.87 3.86 38.36
N GLN A 54 -54.24 5.13 38.43
CA GLN A 54 -54.25 6.00 37.26
C GLN A 54 -52.83 6.38 36.80
N VAL A 55 -51.89 6.53 37.73
CA VAL A 55 -50.46 6.72 37.41
C VAL A 55 -49.88 5.45 36.78
N GLU A 56 -50.22 4.26 37.29
CA GLU A 56 -49.81 2.98 36.70
C GLU A 56 -50.36 2.79 35.29
N HIS A 57 -51.63 3.15 35.05
CA HIS A 57 -52.20 3.09 33.70
C HIS A 57 -51.48 4.04 32.73
N GLN A 58 -51.09 5.22 33.19
CA GLN A 58 -50.34 6.17 32.37
C GLN A 58 -48.93 5.65 32.06
N SER A 59 -48.22 5.10 33.04
CA SER A 59 -46.88 4.55 32.83
C SER A 59 -46.89 3.33 31.91
N LEU A 60 -47.92 2.48 32.00
CA LEU A 60 -48.12 1.38 31.06
C LEU A 60 -48.41 1.87 29.64
N ALA A 61 -49.23 2.92 29.48
CA ALA A 61 -49.51 3.51 28.18
C ALA A 61 -48.25 4.11 27.53
N ASP A 62 -47.40 4.76 28.34
CA ASP A 62 -46.14 5.32 27.88
C ASP A 62 -45.14 4.21 27.49
N LEU A 63 -45.03 3.15 28.29
CA LEU A 63 -44.22 1.97 27.96
C LEU A 63 -44.64 1.28 26.66
N VAL A 64 -45.96 1.15 26.42
CA VAL A 64 -46.48 0.57 25.17
C VAL A 64 -46.13 1.46 23.97
N ARG A 65 -46.17 2.78 24.14
CA ARG A 65 -45.77 3.74 23.10
C ARG A 65 -44.28 3.63 22.80
N ASP A 66 -43.44 3.55 23.82
CA ASP A 66 -41.99 3.40 23.68
C ASP A 66 -41.63 2.06 23.01
N SER A 67 -42.32 0.98 23.37
CA SER A 67 -42.15 -0.33 22.73
C SER A 67 -42.52 -0.30 21.24
N HIS A 68 -43.59 0.41 20.86
CA HIS A 68 -43.94 0.60 19.44
C HIS A 68 -42.89 1.43 18.70
N ALA A 69 -42.35 2.49 19.33
CA ALA A 69 -41.29 3.29 18.74
C ALA A 69 -40.01 2.46 18.50
N GLN A 70 -39.63 1.62 19.48
CA GLN A 70 -38.50 0.69 19.35
C GLN A 70 -38.72 -0.37 18.27
N ALA A 71 -39.94 -0.90 18.14
CA ALA A 71 -40.28 -1.82 17.05
C ALA A 71 -40.11 -1.16 15.67
N GLY A 72 -40.49 0.12 15.54
CA GLY A 72 -40.26 0.92 14.33
C GLY A 72 -38.77 1.08 14.02
N GLN A 73 -37.95 1.42 15.02
CA GLN A 73 -36.50 1.53 14.87
C GLN A 73 -35.85 0.20 14.46
N LEU A 74 -36.28 -0.92 15.02
CA LEU A 74 -35.79 -2.24 14.62
C LEU A 74 -36.12 -2.56 13.15
N THR A 75 -37.31 -2.20 12.68
CA THR A 75 -37.66 -2.40 11.26
C THR A 75 -36.82 -1.51 10.32
N GLU A 76 -36.47 -0.31 10.75
CA GLU A 76 -35.58 0.60 10.01
C GLU A 76 -34.16 0.01 9.92
N ILE A 77 -33.59 -0.43 11.05
CA ILE A 77 -32.27 -1.06 11.11
C ILE A 77 -32.20 -2.33 10.23
N VAL A 78 -33.26 -3.15 10.24
CA VAL A 78 -33.32 -4.33 9.37
C VAL A 78 -33.35 -3.94 7.88
N THR A 79 -34.02 -2.84 7.54
CA THR A 79 -34.08 -2.33 6.17
C THR A 79 -32.72 -1.77 5.73
N ASP A 80 -32.05 -1.02 6.60
CA ASP A 80 -30.70 -0.51 6.37
C ASP A 80 -29.68 -1.64 6.25
N GLY A 81 -29.79 -2.68 7.08
CA GLY A 81 -28.97 -3.88 6.98
C GLY A 81 -29.08 -4.56 5.62
N ARG A 82 -30.30 -4.72 5.08
CA ARG A 82 -30.48 -5.25 3.71
C ARG A 82 -29.90 -4.35 2.63
N ARG A 83 -29.94 -3.03 2.84
CA ARG A 83 -29.33 -2.07 1.90
C ARG A 83 -27.81 -2.18 1.91
N LEU A 84 -27.21 -2.34 3.08
CA LEU A 84 -25.77 -2.57 3.24
C LEU A 84 -25.36 -3.89 2.59
N ASP A 85 -26.10 -4.99 2.80
CA ASP A 85 -25.83 -6.28 2.13
C ASP A 85 -25.86 -6.14 0.60
N ALA A 86 -26.82 -5.39 0.06
CA ALA A 86 -26.88 -5.13 -1.38
C ALA A 86 -25.67 -4.30 -1.87
N GLN A 87 -25.20 -3.33 -1.08
CA GLN A 87 -24.01 -2.54 -1.40
C GLN A 87 -22.73 -3.38 -1.33
N VAL A 88 -22.60 -4.26 -0.33
CA VAL A 88 -21.48 -5.20 -0.22
C VAL A 88 -21.45 -6.11 -1.45
N GLY A 89 -22.59 -6.64 -1.90
CA GLY A 89 -22.65 -7.43 -3.12
C GLY A 89 -22.21 -6.67 -4.39
N VAL A 90 -22.49 -5.36 -4.48
CA VAL A 90 -21.98 -4.52 -5.59
C VAL A 90 -20.47 -4.38 -5.53
N ILE A 91 -19.91 -4.16 -4.34
CA ILE A 91 -18.45 -4.06 -4.13
C ILE A 91 -17.77 -5.38 -4.48
N GLU A 92 -18.33 -6.52 -4.06
CA GLU A 92 -17.80 -7.85 -4.39
C GLU A 92 -17.75 -8.08 -5.91
N ASN A 93 -18.78 -7.67 -6.66
CA ASN A 93 -18.77 -7.74 -8.12
C ASN A 93 -17.71 -6.81 -8.73
N LEU A 94 -17.56 -5.58 -8.24
CA LEU A 94 -16.51 -4.66 -8.69
C LEU A 94 -15.10 -5.20 -8.44
N ILE A 95 -14.88 -5.86 -7.30
CA ILE A 95 -13.60 -6.52 -7.00
C ILE A 95 -13.35 -7.66 -7.98
N ALA A 96 -14.38 -8.47 -8.30
CA ALA A 96 -14.25 -9.54 -9.27
C ALA A 96 -13.93 -9.01 -10.68
N ASP A 97 -14.61 -7.95 -11.12
CA ASP A 97 -14.37 -7.29 -12.41
C ASP A 97 -12.95 -6.70 -12.46
N PHE A 98 -12.52 -6.00 -11.41
CA PHE A 98 -11.16 -5.47 -11.32
C PHE A 98 -10.08 -6.55 -11.35
N GLN A 99 -10.31 -7.68 -10.67
CA GLN A 99 -9.40 -8.82 -10.74
C GLN A 99 -9.33 -9.42 -12.15
N GLN A 100 -10.45 -9.47 -12.86
CA GLN A 100 -10.50 -9.90 -14.25
C GLN A 100 -9.70 -8.94 -15.15
N ASP A 101 -9.88 -7.62 -14.99
CA ASP A 101 -9.15 -6.61 -15.75
C ASP A 101 -7.64 -6.67 -15.48
N GLN A 102 -7.23 -6.87 -14.22
CA GLN A 102 -5.84 -7.14 -13.85
C GLN A 102 -5.27 -8.36 -14.59
N GLN A 103 -6.03 -9.45 -14.69
CA GLN A 103 -5.57 -10.64 -15.42
C GLN A 103 -5.44 -10.36 -16.92
N HIS A 104 -6.40 -9.63 -17.51
CA HIS A 104 -6.36 -9.25 -18.92
C HIS A 104 -5.16 -8.34 -19.22
N LEU A 105 -4.87 -7.38 -18.33
CA LEU A 105 -3.71 -6.49 -18.47
C LEU A 105 -2.39 -7.26 -18.38
N ARG A 106 -2.27 -8.22 -17.45
CA ARG A 106 -1.09 -9.12 -17.38
C ARG A 106 -0.91 -9.95 -18.63
N GLN A 107 -1.99 -10.49 -19.20
CA GLN A 107 -1.93 -11.25 -20.46
C GLN A 107 -1.50 -10.35 -21.63
N THR A 108 -2.02 -9.13 -21.68
CA THR A 108 -1.68 -8.14 -22.71
C THR A 108 -0.20 -7.76 -22.62
N LEU A 109 0.30 -7.45 -21.42
CA LEU A 109 1.72 -7.16 -21.18
C LEU A 109 2.62 -8.34 -21.53
N THR A 110 2.21 -9.56 -21.19
CA THR A 110 2.98 -10.77 -21.55
C THR A 110 3.05 -10.95 -23.07
N THR A 111 1.93 -10.71 -23.76
CA THR A 111 1.85 -10.79 -25.23
C THR A 111 2.73 -9.73 -25.89
N LEU A 112 2.67 -8.48 -25.40
CA LEU A 112 3.50 -7.39 -25.89
C LEU A 112 5.00 -7.67 -25.66
N THR A 113 5.36 -8.11 -24.45
CA THR A 113 6.74 -8.49 -24.10
C THR A 113 7.26 -9.59 -25.01
N THR A 114 6.44 -10.61 -25.26
CA THR A 114 6.79 -11.70 -26.17
C THR A 114 6.97 -11.19 -27.60
N GLY A 115 6.06 -10.33 -28.08
CA GLY A 115 6.15 -9.72 -29.40
C GLY A 115 7.41 -8.86 -29.60
N LEU A 116 7.74 -8.02 -28.61
CA LEU A 116 8.98 -7.23 -28.61
C LEU A 116 10.23 -8.11 -28.62
N HIS A 117 10.22 -9.21 -27.86
CA HIS A 117 11.35 -10.15 -27.84
C HIS A 117 11.55 -10.85 -29.18
N THR A 118 10.45 -11.25 -29.83
CA THR A 118 10.48 -11.82 -31.19
C THR A 118 10.99 -10.78 -32.19
N GLN A 119 10.46 -9.56 -32.17
CA GLN A 119 10.90 -8.50 -33.08
C GLN A 119 12.38 -8.15 -32.89
N HIS A 120 12.86 -8.12 -31.65
CA HIS A 120 14.28 -7.95 -31.36
C HIS A 120 15.15 -9.11 -31.89
N ALA A 121 14.67 -10.34 -31.77
CA ALA A 121 15.37 -11.51 -32.31
C ALA A 121 15.45 -11.46 -33.85
N ASP A 122 14.35 -11.08 -34.50
CA ASP A 122 14.29 -10.91 -35.96
C ASP A 122 15.24 -9.81 -36.43
N LEU A 123 15.21 -8.63 -35.80
CA LEU A 123 16.14 -7.53 -36.08
C LEU A 123 17.60 -7.94 -35.90
N ARG A 124 17.92 -8.69 -34.84
CA ARG A 124 19.28 -9.18 -34.61
C ARG A 124 19.72 -10.12 -35.73
N GLN A 125 18.85 -11.02 -36.16
CA GLN A 125 19.15 -11.95 -37.24
C GLN A 125 19.31 -11.24 -38.59
N GLU A 126 18.48 -10.23 -38.85
CA GLU A 126 18.58 -9.37 -40.02
C GLU A 126 19.91 -8.59 -40.02
N TRP A 127 20.26 -7.94 -38.92
CA TRP A 127 21.56 -7.27 -38.73
C TRP A 127 22.74 -8.21 -38.95
N GLN A 128 22.67 -9.43 -38.41
CA GLN A 128 23.73 -10.41 -38.57
C GLN A 128 23.85 -10.88 -40.03
N SER A 129 22.73 -11.06 -40.73
CA SER A 129 22.74 -11.40 -42.15
C SER A 129 23.29 -10.27 -43.03
N VAL A 130 22.97 -9.02 -42.69
CA VAL A 130 23.51 -7.83 -43.38
C VAL A 130 25.00 -7.70 -43.11
N LEU A 131 25.46 -7.91 -41.89
CA LEU A 131 26.89 -7.93 -41.54
C LEU A 131 27.64 -9.05 -42.28
N GLU A 132 27.08 -10.26 -42.35
CA GLU A 132 27.69 -11.36 -43.09
C GLU A 132 27.74 -11.09 -44.61
N GLN A 133 26.69 -10.49 -45.19
CA GLN A 133 26.68 -10.09 -46.60
C GLN A 133 27.63 -8.92 -46.89
N GLN A 134 27.68 -7.90 -46.02
CA GLN A 134 28.49 -6.71 -46.21
C GLN A 134 29.96 -6.92 -45.83
N ALA A 135 30.30 -7.87 -44.95
CA ALA A 135 31.70 -8.14 -44.61
C ALA A 135 32.39 -9.03 -45.65
N ALA A 136 31.67 -9.99 -46.27
CA ALA A 136 32.29 -10.96 -47.18
C ALA A 136 32.82 -10.33 -48.48
N ALA A 137 32.10 -9.35 -49.05
CA ALA A 137 32.47 -8.75 -50.33
C ALA A 137 33.70 -7.80 -50.28
N PRO A 138 33.79 -6.81 -49.36
CA PRO A 138 34.94 -5.92 -49.28
C PRO A 138 36.18 -6.62 -48.74
N ILE A 139 36.06 -7.61 -47.84
CA ILE A 139 37.21 -8.39 -47.36
C ILE A 139 37.83 -9.19 -48.50
N ALA A 140 37.01 -9.83 -49.34
CA ALA A 140 37.50 -10.55 -50.53
C ALA A 140 38.09 -9.59 -51.59
N GLN A 141 37.55 -8.39 -51.74
CA GLN A 141 38.11 -7.37 -52.64
C GLN A 141 39.43 -6.80 -52.13
N ILE A 142 39.58 -6.56 -50.82
CA ILE A 142 40.84 -6.12 -50.21
C ILE A 142 41.90 -7.21 -50.38
N GLU A 143 41.56 -8.48 -50.13
CA GLU A 143 42.49 -9.59 -50.31
C GLU A 143 42.92 -9.78 -51.78
N ALA A 144 41.99 -9.56 -52.73
CA ALA A 144 42.29 -9.55 -54.16
C ALA A 144 43.20 -8.36 -54.56
N LEU A 145 42.95 -7.16 -54.03
CA LEU A 145 43.77 -5.98 -54.27
C LEU A 145 45.17 -6.13 -53.66
N GLU A 146 45.30 -6.71 -52.46
CA GLU A 146 46.58 -7.03 -51.84
C GLU A 146 47.38 -8.04 -52.67
N GLN A 147 46.71 -9.08 -53.18
CA GLN A 147 47.35 -10.03 -54.09
C GLN A 147 47.82 -9.35 -55.38
N GLN A 148 47.00 -8.49 -55.97
CA GLN A 148 47.33 -7.74 -57.20
C GLN A 148 48.52 -6.79 -56.98
N LEU A 149 48.56 -6.07 -55.86
CA LEU A 149 49.68 -5.20 -55.48
C LEU A 149 50.98 -6.01 -55.27
N SER A 150 50.87 -7.21 -54.69
CA SER A 150 52.03 -8.09 -54.48
C SER A 150 52.64 -8.61 -55.79
N VAL A 151 51.79 -8.85 -56.81
CA VAL A 151 52.23 -9.28 -58.15
C VAL A 151 52.87 -8.11 -58.87
N GLN A 152 52.24 -6.95 -58.86
CA GLN A 152 52.78 -5.73 -59.46
C GLN A 152 54.12 -5.32 -58.85
N THR A 153 54.28 -5.46 -57.53
CA THR A 153 55.56 -5.19 -56.83
C THR A 153 56.68 -6.13 -57.31
N ARG A 154 56.36 -7.41 -57.53
CA ARG A 154 57.31 -8.39 -58.08
C ARG A 154 57.69 -8.08 -59.53
N GLU A 155 56.73 -7.68 -60.35
CA GLU A 155 56.98 -7.27 -61.74
C GLU A 155 57.84 -6.01 -61.82
N MET A 156 57.55 -4.99 -60.99
CA MET A 156 58.37 -3.79 -60.87
C MET A 156 59.80 -4.12 -60.44
N HIS A 157 59.97 -5.06 -59.50
CA HIS A 157 61.29 -5.51 -59.06
C HIS A 157 62.05 -6.24 -60.19
N SER A 158 61.36 -7.07 -60.97
CA SER A 158 61.93 -7.72 -62.16
C SER A 158 62.33 -6.73 -63.24
N LEU A 159 61.52 -5.69 -63.49
CA LEU A 159 61.84 -4.61 -64.42
C LEU A 159 63.07 -3.83 -63.96
N LEU A 160 63.17 -3.51 -62.66
CA LEU A 160 64.35 -2.87 -62.09
C LEU A 160 65.63 -3.70 -62.30
N LEU A 161 65.55 -5.02 -62.11
CA LEU A 161 66.66 -5.94 -62.39
C LEU A 161 67.02 -5.97 -63.88
N SER A 162 66.04 -5.94 -64.78
CA SER A 162 66.28 -5.90 -66.23
C SER A 162 66.92 -4.59 -66.69
N ILE A 163 66.51 -3.45 -66.13
CA ILE A 163 67.11 -2.14 -66.39
C ILE A 163 68.54 -2.09 -65.85
N GLN A 164 68.80 -2.68 -64.68
CA GLN A 164 70.15 -2.82 -64.16
C GLN A 164 71.04 -3.67 -65.09
N ALA A 165 70.54 -4.80 -65.58
CA ALA A 165 71.27 -5.65 -66.53
C ALA A 165 71.57 -4.89 -67.83
N LEU A 166 70.59 -4.20 -68.41
CA LEU A 166 70.79 -3.39 -69.62
C LEU A 166 71.80 -2.25 -69.41
N SER A 167 71.78 -1.61 -68.23
CA SER A 167 72.76 -0.59 -67.87
C SER A 167 74.17 -1.14 -67.72
N HIS A 168 74.30 -2.40 -67.29
CA HIS A 168 75.57 -3.11 -67.19
C HIS A 168 76.10 -3.45 -68.60
N ASP A 169 75.24 -3.96 -69.48
CA ASP A 169 75.60 -4.26 -70.87
C ASP A 169 76.01 -2.99 -71.63
N ALA A 170 75.31 -1.87 -71.43
CA ALA A 170 75.67 -0.57 -72.01
C ALA A 170 77.03 -0.06 -71.52
N ARG A 171 77.41 -0.34 -70.25
CA ARG A 171 78.75 -0.02 -69.73
C ARG A 171 79.82 -0.93 -70.34
N MET A 172 79.56 -2.24 -70.42
CA MET A 172 80.47 -3.19 -71.06
C MET A 172 80.71 -2.85 -72.53
N SER A 173 79.66 -2.44 -73.26
CA SER A 173 79.78 -1.96 -74.63
C SER A 173 80.61 -0.67 -74.72
N ARG A 174 80.44 0.27 -73.78
CA ARG A 174 81.24 1.51 -73.71
C ARG A 174 82.72 1.23 -73.42
N ASP A 175 83.00 0.29 -72.51
CA ASP A 175 84.37 -0.10 -72.18
C ASP A 175 85.03 -0.86 -73.34
N GLY A 176 84.26 -1.69 -74.07
CA GLY A 176 84.69 -2.27 -75.34
C GLY A 176 84.99 -1.22 -76.40
N MET A 177 84.19 -0.15 -76.46
CA MET A 177 84.41 0.98 -77.39
C MET A 177 85.68 1.77 -77.04
N LYS A 178 85.98 1.98 -75.75
CA LYS A 178 87.26 2.55 -75.30
C LYS A 178 88.45 1.65 -75.61
N ALA A 179 88.28 0.32 -75.50
CA ALA A 179 89.33 -0.63 -75.88
C ALA A 179 89.63 -0.57 -77.38
N LEU A 180 88.59 -0.46 -78.22
CA LEU A 180 88.74 -0.22 -79.66
C LEU A 180 89.40 1.13 -79.94
N GLU A 181 89.03 2.20 -79.23
CA GLU A 181 89.64 3.53 -79.36
C GLU A 181 91.14 3.52 -79.00
N SER A 182 91.52 2.77 -77.95
CA SER A 182 92.92 2.50 -77.61
C SER A 182 93.66 1.71 -78.70
N GLN A 183 92.98 0.73 -79.31
CA GLN A 183 93.47 0.00 -80.48
C GLN A 183 93.69 0.93 -81.68
N PHE A 184 92.76 1.85 -81.95
CA PHE A 184 92.93 2.87 -82.99
C PHE A 184 94.13 3.78 -82.71
N GLY A 185 94.33 4.21 -81.46
CA GLY A 185 95.53 4.96 -81.07
C GLY A 185 96.85 4.20 -81.28
N GLN A 186 96.84 2.87 -81.09
CA GLN A 186 97.99 2.01 -81.44
C GLN A 186 98.21 1.92 -82.94
N HIS A 187 97.15 1.85 -83.73
CA HIS A 187 97.22 1.86 -85.20
C HIS A 187 97.71 3.21 -85.74
N ASP A 188 97.35 4.32 -85.09
CA ASP A 188 97.82 5.67 -85.45
C ASP A 188 99.32 5.84 -85.18
N SER A 189 99.80 5.25 -84.06
CA SER A 189 101.22 5.15 -83.76
C SER A 189 101.99 4.25 -84.76
N GLN A 190 101.33 3.22 -85.31
CA GLN A 190 101.88 2.39 -86.39
C GLN A 190 101.90 3.15 -87.73
N LEU A 191 100.93 4.02 -88.00
CA LEU A 191 100.90 4.90 -89.18
C LEU A 191 102.02 5.93 -89.15
N GLU A 192 102.38 6.46 -87.98
CA GLU A 192 103.52 7.37 -87.82
C GLU A 192 104.88 6.70 -88.08
N GLN A 193 105.01 5.43 -87.69
CA GLN A 193 106.18 4.59 -88.01
C GLN A 193 106.20 4.18 -89.50
N LEU A 194 105.03 3.99 -90.12
CA LEU A 194 104.87 3.78 -91.56
C LEU A 194 105.26 5.03 -92.35
N ALA A 195 104.94 6.24 -91.89
CA ALA A 195 105.34 7.50 -92.56
C ALA A 195 106.87 7.66 -92.68
N HIS A 196 107.63 7.11 -91.73
CA HIS A 196 109.10 7.09 -91.77
C HIS A 196 109.66 5.99 -92.72
N SER A 197 108.88 4.93 -92.96
CA SER A 197 109.19 3.85 -93.92
C SER A 197 108.76 4.19 -95.36
N VAL A 198 107.73 5.00 -95.54
CA VAL A 198 107.19 5.46 -96.84
C VAL A 198 108.19 6.28 -97.66
N LYS A 199 109.14 6.96 -97.02
CA LYS A 199 110.25 7.66 -97.71
C LYS A 199 111.28 6.69 -98.34
N SER A 200 111.27 5.42 -97.94
CA SER A 200 112.14 4.34 -98.44
C SER A 200 111.40 3.37 -99.36
N GLY A 201 110.06 3.29 -99.26
CA GLY A 201 109.20 2.35 -100.01
C GLY A 201 108.66 2.86 -101.35
N GLN A 202 109.16 3.97 -101.90
CA GLN A 202 108.73 4.51 -103.20
C GLN A 202 109.21 3.68 -104.40
N GLU A 203 110.07 2.68 -104.19
CA GLU A 203 110.51 1.71 -105.21
C GLU A 203 109.73 0.38 -105.19
N ARG A 204 108.69 0.21 -104.35
CA ARG A 204 107.90 -1.04 -104.25
C ARG A 204 106.40 -0.85 -104.48
N LEU A 205 106.04 0.07 -105.39
CA LEU A 205 104.66 0.37 -105.80
C LEU A 205 104.02 -0.67 -106.74
N GLU A 206 104.64 -1.83 -106.99
CA GLU A 206 104.06 -2.89 -107.84
C GLU A 206 103.45 -4.08 -107.06
N GLN A 207 103.45 -4.05 -105.72
CA GLN A 207 102.77 -5.07 -104.89
C GLN A 207 101.54 -4.54 -104.13
N LEU A 208 100.98 -3.41 -104.56
CA LEU A 208 99.85 -2.71 -103.91
C LEU A 208 98.47 -3.06 -104.51
N GLY A 209 98.35 -4.22 -105.15
CA GLY A 209 97.07 -4.72 -105.69
C GLY A 209 96.23 -5.54 -104.69
N ALA A 210 96.86 -6.15 -103.67
CA ALA A 210 96.18 -7.11 -102.78
C ALA A 210 95.64 -6.49 -101.47
N ASN A 211 95.96 -5.23 -101.16
CA ASN A 211 95.57 -4.61 -99.89
C ASN A 211 94.30 -3.73 -99.98
N ALA A 212 93.83 -3.43 -101.20
CA ALA A 212 92.59 -2.70 -101.44
C ALA A 212 91.34 -3.57 -101.24
N GLU A 213 91.41 -4.88 -101.53
CA GLU A 213 90.31 -5.83 -101.32
C GLU A 213 90.01 -6.06 -99.82
N THR A 214 91.04 -6.07 -98.97
CA THR A 214 90.87 -6.24 -97.51
C THR A 214 90.22 -5.02 -96.85
N GLN A 215 90.50 -3.81 -97.36
CA GLN A 215 89.86 -2.58 -96.90
C GLN A 215 88.38 -2.50 -97.34
N SER A 216 88.05 -3.02 -98.53
CA SER A 216 86.66 -3.12 -99.00
C SER A 216 85.82 -4.05 -98.11
N HIS A 217 86.37 -5.20 -97.69
CA HIS A 217 85.67 -6.12 -96.79
C HIS A 217 85.47 -5.56 -95.37
N HIS A 218 86.39 -4.71 -94.87
CA HIS A 218 86.22 -4.06 -93.59
C HIS A 218 85.13 -2.99 -93.59
N LEU A 219 85.00 -2.22 -94.68
CA LEU A 219 83.91 -1.26 -94.85
C LEU A 219 82.55 -1.95 -94.93
N GLN A 220 82.45 -3.05 -95.67
CA GLN A 220 81.23 -3.84 -95.78
C GLN A 220 80.80 -4.47 -94.44
N ARG A 221 81.78 -4.84 -93.59
CA ARG A 221 81.50 -5.39 -92.26
C ARG A 221 81.00 -4.32 -91.30
N LEU A 222 81.57 -3.10 -91.36
CA LEU A 222 81.10 -1.95 -90.60
C LEU A 222 79.69 -1.52 -91.02
N GLU A 223 79.39 -1.56 -92.31
CA GLU A 223 78.04 -1.31 -92.83
C GLU A 223 77.02 -2.32 -92.28
N SER A 224 77.36 -3.62 -92.25
CA SER A 224 76.46 -4.62 -91.64
C SER A 224 76.26 -4.44 -90.13
N VAL A 225 77.29 -3.98 -89.42
CA VAL A 225 77.20 -3.72 -87.96
C VAL A 225 76.34 -2.48 -87.70
N LEU A 226 76.44 -1.45 -88.54
CA LEU A 226 75.59 -0.27 -88.48
C LEU A 226 74.13 -0.61 -88.79
N ASP A 227 73.87 -1.44 -89.79
CA ASP A 227 72.51 -1.92 -90.09
C ASP A 227 71.94 -2.74 -88.93
N THR A 228 72.72 -3.63 -88.34
CA THR A 228 72.27 -4.44 -87.18
C THR A 228 71.99 -3.56 -85.96
N LEU A 229 72.79 -2.51 -85.75
CA LEU A 229 72.58 -1.55 -84.65
C LEU A 229 71.35 -0.67 -84.89
N SER A 230 71.14 -0.21 -86.13
CA SER A 230 69.94 0.53 -86.54
C SER A 230 68.69 -0.31 -86.32
N GLN A 231 68.73 -1.58 -86.72
CA GLN A 231 67.59 -2.49 -86.56
C GLN A 231 67.33 -2.83 -85.09
N ALA A 232 68.37 -3.01 -84.27
CA ALA A 232 68.22 -3.24 -82.83
C ALA A 232 67.67 -2.01 -82.09
N THR A 233 68.07 -0.80 -82.49
CA THR A 233 67.56 0.45 -81.90
C THR A 233 66.12 0.73 -82.31
N GLU A 234 65.74 0.44 -83.55
CA GLU A 234 64.36 0.53 -84.03
C GLU A 234 63.45 -0.48 -83.32
N THR A 235 63.90 -1.74 -83.19
CA THR A 235 63.15 -2.78 -82.45
C THR A 235 63.01 -2.43 -80.97
N GLY A 236 64.08 -1.89 -80.35
CA GLY A 236 64.04 -1.42 -78.97
C GLY A 236 63.10 -0.23 -78.77
N ALA A 237 63.07 0.71 -79.72
CA ALA A 237 62.16 1.85 -79.69
C ALA A 237 60.70 1.41 -79.86
N GLU A 238 60.41 0.46 -80.76
CA GLU A 238 59.07 -0.09 -80.97
C GLU A 238 58.57 -0.83 -79.72
N THR A 239 59.43 -1.62 -79.08
CA THR A 239 59.10 -2.35 -77.83
C THR A 239 58.78 -1.38 -76.68
N VAL A 240 59.55 -0.29 -76.56
CA VAL A 240 59.28 0.77 -75.57
C VAL A 240 57.97 1.50 -75.90
N ARG A 241 57.66 1.72 -77.18
CA ARG A 241 56.41 2.35 -77.62
C ARG A 241 55.19 1.49 -77.29
N GLU A 242 55.25 0.19 -77.56
CA GLU A 242 54.21 -0.78 -77.20
C GLU A 242 54.01 -0.86 -75.68
N GLN A 243 55.10 -0.94 -74.91
CA GLN A 243 55.00 -0.93 -73.44
C GLN A 243 54.39 0.37 -72.91
N LEU A 244 54.66 1.51 -73.54
CA LEU A 244 54.08 2.79 -73.15
C LEU A 244 52.57 2.83 -73.45
N GLU A 245 52.13 2.35 -74.62
CA GLU A 245 50.71 2.25 -74.98
C GLU A 245 49.95 1.26 -74.06
N GLU A 246 50.58 0.16 -73.67
CA GLU A 246 50.00 -0.81 -72.72
C GLU A 246 49.92 -0.22 -71.29
N GLN A 247 50.92 0.55 -70.85
CA GLN A 247 50.85 1.27 -69.57
C GLN A 247 49.78 2.36 -69.59
N GLN A 248 49.62 3.07 -70.71
CA GLN A 248 48.62 4.13 -70.88
C GLN A 248 47.20 3.55 -70.76
N THR A 249 46.91 2.46 -71.48
CA THR A 249 45.61 1.78 -71.42
C THR A 249 45.29 1.22 -70.04
N ARG A 250 46.28 0.64 -69.34
CA ARG A 250 46.11 0.22 -67.95
C ARG A 250 45.85 1.39 -67.00
N PHE A 251 46.44 2.56 -67.24
CA PHE A 251 46.20 3.77 -66.46
C PHE A 251 44.77 4.29 -66.68
N ASP A 252 44.28 4.26 -67.91
CA ASP A 252 42.92 4.65 -68.26
C ASP A 252 41.89 3.71 -67.60
N ASP A 253 42.13 2.39 -67.62
CA ASP A 253 41.29 1.40 -66.93
C ASP A 253 41.29 1.61 -65.40
N LEU A 254 42.44 1.86 -64.79
CA LEU A 254 42.56 2.18 -63.36
C LEU A 254 41.78 3.44 -63.00
N THR A 255 41.82 4.46 -63.86
CA THR A 255 41.09 5.71 -63.67
C THR A 255 39.58 5.46 -63.77
N GLY A 256 39.14 4.61 -64.69
CA GLY A 256 37.76 4.15 -64.80
C GLY A 256 37.28 3.40 -63.55
N SER A 257 38.08 2.45 -63.04
CA SER A 257 37.76 1.73 -61.79
C SER A 257 37.73 2.64 -60.56
N LEU A 258 38.60 3.65 -60.49
CA LEU A 258 38.57 4.65 -59.40
C LEU A 258 37.32 5.51 -59.44
N ALA A 259 36.85 5.87 -60.64
CA ALA A 259 35.60 6.62 -60.80
C ALA A 259 34.38 5.78 -60.36
N THR A 260 34.33 4.50 -60.69
CA THR A 260 33.24 3.61 -60.23
C THR A 260 33.27 3.42 -58.72
N VAL A 261 34.44 3.20 -58.12
CA VAL A 261 34.58 3.06 -56.65
C VAL A 261 34.16 4.34 -55.93
N TRP A 262 34.50 5.52 -56.48
CA TRP A 262 34.06 6.79 -55.91
C TRP A 262 32.53 6.95 -55.95
N GLN A 263 31.92 6.55 -57.06
CA GLN A 263 30.47 6.61 -57.23
C GLN A 263 29.75 5.61 -56.32
N ASP A 264 30.27 4.38 -56.21
CA ASP A 264 29.75 3.34 -55.31
C ASP A 264 29.85 3.78 -53.84
N SER A 265 30.96 4.43 -53.47
CA SER A 265 31.17 5.01 -52.14
C SER A 265 30.13 6.09 -51.81
N GLN A 266 29.81 6.98 -52.77
CA GLN A 266 28.75 7.98 -52.57
C GLN A 266 27.38 7.33 -52.40
N THR A 267 27.03 6.33 -53.21
CA THR A 267 25.75 5.62 -53.05
C THR A 267 25.67 4.88 -51.72
N LEU A 268 26.77 4.30 -51.24
CA LEU A 268 26.84 3.70 -49.91
C LEU A 268 26.64 4.74 -48.81
N GLN A 269 27.26 5.92 -48.94
CA GLN A 269 27.11 6.99 -47.98
C GLN A 269 25.66 7.51 -47.91
N GLU A 270 24.99 7.63 -49.06
CA GLU A 270 23.58 8.00 -49.15
C GLU A 270 22.68 6.94 -48.50
N THR A 271 22.95 5.65 -48.75
CA THR A 271 22.18 4.53 -48.19
C THR A 271 22.33 4.45 -46.67
N VAL A 272 23.55 4.64 -46.15
CA VAL A 272 23.81 4.67 -44.70
C VAL A 272 23.14 5.88 -44.05
N ARG A 273 23.13 7.04 -44.72
CA ARG A 273 22.43 8.23 -44.24
C ARG A 273 20.91 8.00 -44.16
N GLU A 274 20.31 7.42 -45.20
CA GLU A 274 18.88 7.08 -45.20
C GLU A 274 18.53 6.07 -44.12
N GLN A 275 19.34 5.03 -43.92
CA GLN A 275 19.12 4.06 -42.82
C GLN A 275 19.24 4.71 -41.44
N PHE A 276 20.17 5.66 -41.26
CA PHE A 276 20.30 6.39 -40.01
C PHE A 276 19.10 7.29 -39.75
N GLU A 277 18.61 8.01 -40.77
CA GLU A 277 17.39 8.81 -40.68
C GLU A 277 16.17 7.93 -40.34
N GLU A 278 16.04 6.75 -40.95
CA GLU A 278 14.95 5.82 -40.65
C GLU A 278 15.04 5.28 -39.21
N GLN A 279 16.23 4.92 -38.74
CA GLN A 279 16.47 4.50 -37.35
C GLN A 279 16.16 5.64 -36.35
N GLN A 280 16.54 6.87 -36.68
CA GLN A 280 16.28 8.03 -35.84
C GLN A 280 14.78 8.32 -35.76
N THR A 281 14.06 8.23 -36.87
CA THR A 281 12.60 8.39 -36.90
C THR A 281 11.90 7.32 -36.04
N ARG A 282 12.37 6.06 -36.10
CA ARG A 282 11.86 4.98 -35.25
C ARG A 282 12.15 5.21 -33.77
N PHE A 283 13.31 5.79 -33.44
CA PHE A 283 13.64 6.19 -32.08
C PHE A 283 12.75 7.32 -31.58
N ASP A 284 12.45 8.30 -32.43
CA ASP A 284 11.53 9.39 -32.10
C ASP A 284 10.11 8.87 -31.86
N ASP A 285 9.62 7.94 -32.69
CA ASP A 285 8.33 7.26 -32.50
C ASP A 285 8.28 6.43 -31.20
N LEU A 286 9.37 5.71 -30.88
CA LEU A 286 9.50 4.97 -29.62
C LEU A 286 9.50 5.90 -28.41
N THR A 287 10.19 7.04 -28.51
CA THR A 287 10.22 8.07 -27.47
C THR A 287 8.83 8.67 -27.27
N GLY A 288 8.11 8.95 -28.37
CA GLY A 288 6.71 9.39 -28.34
C GLY A 288 5.80 8.36 -27.68
N SER A 289 5.96 7.07 -28.03
CA SER A 289 5.19 5.98 -27.41
C SER A 289 5.48 5.83 -25.91
N LEU A 290 6.74 5.99 -25.49
CA LEU A 290 7.14 5.96 -24.08
C LEU A 290 6.54 7.13 -23.29
N ALA A 291 6.49 8.33 -23.89
CA ALA A 291 5.85 9.49 -23.27
C ALA A 291 4.35 9.27 -23.03
N THR A 292 3.63 8.69 -24.00
CA THR A 292 2.21 8.32 -23.82
C THR A 292 2.01 7.26 -22.75
N ILE A 293 2.87 6.23 -22.69
CA ILE A 293 2.80 5.19 -21.65
C ILE A 293 3.03 5.80 -20.26
N TRP A 294 3.93 6.78 -20.15
CA TRP A 294 4.16 7.49 -18.89
C TRP A 294 2.96 8.32 -18.44
N GLN A 295 2.28 9.00 -19.37
CA GLN A 295 1.04 9.71 -19.07
C GLN A 295 -0.08 8.74 -18.61
N ASP A 296 -0.24 7.61 -19.29
CA ASP A 296 -1.24 6.61 -18.91
C ASP A 296 -0.93 5.99 -17.54
N ALA A 297 0.36 5.76 -17.23
CA ALA A 297 0.80 5.28 -15.93
C ALA A 297 0.51 6.29 -14.79
N GLN A 298 0.74 7.58 -15.04
CA GLN A 298 0.37 8.63 -14.08
C GLN A 298 -1.14 8.71 -13.85
N ALA A 299 -1.94 8.64 -14.92
CA ALA A 299 -3.41 8.64 -14.81
C ALA A 299 -3.92 7.44 -13.99
N LEU A 300 -3.35 6.25 -14.22
CA LEU A 300 -3.64 5.06 -13.40
C LEU A 300 -3.25 5.24 -11.94
N GLN A 301 -2.12 5.90 -11.67
CA GLN A 301 -1.67 6.16 -10.31
C GLN A 301 -2.62 7.12 -9.57
N GLU A 302 -3.13 8.15 -10.26
CA GLU A 302 -4.17 9.04 -9.71
C GLU A 302 -5.48 8.30 -9.46
N GLU A 303 -5.92 7.43 -10.38
CA GLU A 303 -7.13 6.61 -10.22
C GLU A 303 -7.01 5.65 -9.03
N VAL A 304 -5.85 5.01 -8.85
CA VAL A 304 -5.55 4.15 -7.69
C VAL A 304 -5.55 4.99 -6.40
N GLY A 305 -4.98 6.19 -6.41
CA GLY A 305 -5.03 7.11 -5.28
C GLY A 305 -6.47 7.49 -4.91
N ARG A 306 -7.31 7.77 -5.90
CA ARG A 306 -8.74 8.08 -5.73
C ARG A 306 -9.50 6.90 -5.13
N LEU A 307 -9.32 5.70 -5.69
CA LEU A 307 -9.94 4.47 -5.18
C LEU A 307 -9.51 4.15 -3.75
N ASN A 308 -8.23 4.36 -3.42
CA ASN A 308 -7.73 4.16 -2.07
C ASN A 308 -8.37 5.15 -1.08
N GLY A 309 -8.56 6.41 -1.48
CA GLY A 309 -9.32 7.40 -0.70
C GLY A 309 -10.78 7.00 -0.48
N GLU A 310 -11.45 6.47 -1.51
CA GLU A 310 -12.82 5.95 -1.40
C GLU A 310 -12.90 4.73 -0.47
N PHE A 311 -11.91 3.84 -0.54
CA PHE A 311 -11.83 2.66 0.32
C PHE A 311 -11.63 3.04 1.79
N GLU A 312 -10.77 4.03 2.08
CA GLU A 312 -10.57 4.50 3.44
C GLU A 312 -11.82 5.22 4.00
N THR A 313 -12.54 5.94 3.13
CA THR A 313 -13.84 6.53 3.47
C THR A 313 -14.87 5.45 3.80
N GLN A 314 -14.93 4.37 3.01
CA GLN A 314 -15.77 3.21 3.32
C GLN A 314 -15.35 2.52 4.61
N ARG A 315 -14.04 2.39 4.87
CA ARG A 315 -13.53 1.79 6.10
C ARG A 315 -13.96 2.57 7.34
N HIS A 316 -13.94 3.90 7.26
CA HIS A 316 -14.47 4.78 8.30
C HIS A 316 -15.98 4.60 8.48
N ALA A 317 -16.75 4.55 7.40
CA ALA A 317 -18.19 4.27 7.48
C ALA A 317 -18.49 2.90 8.12
N VAL A 318 -17.71 1.86 7.81
CA VAL A 318 -17.84 0.54 8.44
C VAL A 318 -17.52 0.57 9.93
N THR A 319 -16.53 1.37 10.34
CA THR A 319 -16.20 1.54 11.76
C THR A 319 -17.31 2.28 12.51
N ASP A 320 -17.91 3.29 11.91
CA ASP A 320 -19.07 3.99 12.46
C ASP A 320 -20.30 3.06 12.60
N VAL A 321 -20.53 2.20 11.61
CA VAL A 321 -21.59 1.17 11.67
C VAL A 321 -21.31 0.14 12.77
N ALA A 322 -20.05 -0.28 12.95
CA ALA A 322 -19.67 -1.18 14.04
C ALA A 322 -19.93 -0.54 15.42
N GLN A 323 -19.63 0.76 15.56
CA GLN A 323 -19.91 1.53 16.77
C GLN A 323 -21.43 1.63 17.03
N ALA A 324 -22.22 1.93 16.00
CA ALA A 324 -23.68 1.98 16.10
C ALA A 324 -24.28 0.62 16.51
N ARG A 325 -23.74 -0.48 15.98
CA ARG A 325 -24.15 -1.84 16.35
C ARG A 325 -23.82 -2.15 17.81
N GLN A 326 -22.67 -1.71 18.31
CA GLN A 326 -22.30 -1.88 19.71
C GLN A 326 -23.24 -1.09 20.64
N ASP A 327 -23.60 0.13 20.27
CA ASP A 327 -24.54 0.94 21.04
C ASP A 327 -25.96 0.37 21.03
N LEU A 328 -26.41 -0.19 19.90
CA LEU A 328 -27.67 -0.94 19.82
C LEU A 328 -27.65 -2.15 20.75
N GLN A 329 -26.55 -2.89 20.80
CA GLN A 329 -26.41 -4.05 21.69
C GLN A 329 -26.48 -3.64 23.17
N LYS A 330 -25.83 -2.53 23.55
CA LYS A 330 -25.97 -1.94 24.90
C LYS A 330 -27.41 -1.54 25.22
N GLN A 331 -28.15 -0.99 24.25
CA GLN A 331 -29.57 -0.69 24.44
C GLN A 331 -30.41 -1.96 24.63
N GLN A 332 -30.11 -3.02 23.89
CA GLN A 332 -30.80 -4.31 24.03
C GLN A 332 -30.54 -4.96 25.40
N GLU A 333 -29.32 -4.86 25.93
CA GLU A 333 -28.99 -5.30 27.29
C GLU A 333 -29.73 -4.49 28.36
N ARG A 334 -29.83 -3.17 28.18
CA ARG A 334 -30.62 -2.30 29.07
C ARG A 334 -32.10 -2.67 29.04
N LEU A 335 -32.66 -2.96 27.87
CA LEU A 335 -34.05 -3.43 27.75
C LEU A 335 -34.27 -4.76 28.47
N LYS A 336 -33.37 -5.73 28.27
CA LYS A 336 -33.43 -7.02 28.98
C LYS A 336 -33.32 -6.86 30.50
N HIS A 337 -32.51 -5.90 30.95
CA HIS A 337 -32.41 -5.56 32.36
C HIS A 337 -33.72 -4.95 32.88
N LEU A 338 -34.33 -4.00 32.14
CA LEU A 338 -35.63 -3.43 32.49
C LEU A 338 -36.73 -4.49 32.53
N GLU A 339 -36.76 -5.43 31.57
CA GLU A 339 -37.69 -6.55 31.56
C GLU A 339 -37.52 -7.44 32.80
N THR A 340 -36.27 -7.70 33.20
CA THR A 340 -35.96 -8.44 34.43
C THR A 340 -36.44 -7.69 35.67
N VAL A 341 -36.21 -6.38 35.75
CA VAL A 341 -36.68 -5.55 36.86
C VAL A 341 -38.21 -5.52 36.91
N MET A 342 -38.87 -5.39 35.76
CA MET A 342 -40.33 -5.40 35.67
C MET A 342 -40.92 -6.76 36.08
N GLY A 343 -40.27 -7.86 35.71
CA GLY A 343 -40.59 -9.20 36.20
C GLY A 343 -40.48 -9.31 37.72
N LYS A 344 -39.44 -8.73 38.32
CA LYS A 344 -39.28 -8.67 39.78
C LYS A 344 -40.35 -7.81 40.46
N VAL A 345 -40.63 -6.62 39.94
CA VAL A 345 -41.68 -5.73 40.45
C VAL A 345 -43.05 -6.41 40.37
N SER A 346 -43.34 -7.13 39.28
CA SER A 346 -44.56 -7.92 39.13
C SER A 346 -44.64 -9.05 40.16
N ALA A 347 -43.52 -9.75 40.40
CA ALA A 347 -43.43 -10.79 41.43
C ALA A 347 -43.63 -10.21 42.85
N ASP A 348 -43.01 -9.07 43.17
CA ASP A 348 -43.17 -8.38 44.46
C ASP A 348 -44.59 -7.84 44.65
N THR A 349 -45.23 -7.36 43.58
CA THR A 349 -46.63 -6.92 43.61
C THR A 349 -47.56 -8.11 43.85
N ASN A 350 -47.26 -9.26 43.25
CA ASN A 350 -48.00 -10.50 43.48
C ASN A 350 -47.80 -11.03 44.90
N SER A 351 -46.56 -10.98 45.41
CA SER A 351 -46.20 -11.32 46.79
C SER A 351 -46.94 -10.41 47.80
N THR A 352 -46.97 -9.11 47.53
CA THR A 352 -47.70 -8.14 48.35
C THR A 352 -49.21 -8.41 48.34
N ARG A 353 -49.78 -8.76 47.18
CA ARG A 353 -51.19 -9.21 47.09
C ARG A 353 -51.45 -10.48 47.89
N GLN A 354 -50.54 -11.45 47.87
CA GLN A 354 -50.65 -12.66 48.69
C GLN A 354 -50.60 -12.33 50.18
N ILE A 355 -49.68 -11.46 50.62
CA ILE A 355 -49.59 -11.01 52.01
C ILE A 355 -50.89 -10.31 52.43
N LEU A 356 -51.44 -9.42 51.58
CA LEU A 356 -52.72 -8.76 51.84
C LEU A 356 -53.88 -9.75 51.98
N ASN A 357 -53.95 -10.77 51.12
CA ASN A 357 -54.97 -11.82 51.22
C ASN A 357 -54.85 -12.63 52.51
N VAL A 358 -53.62 -12.96 52.93
CA VAL A 358 -53.36 -13.64 54.21
C VAL A 358 -53.79 -12.75 55.38
N LEU A 359 -53.39 -11.48 55.39
CA LEU A 359 -53.80 -10.52 56.42
C LEU A 359 -55.31 -10.34 56.47
N GLN A 360 -55.99 -10.26 55.32
CA GLN A 360 -57.45 -10.17 55.26
C GLN A 360 -58.12 -11.43 55.84
N THR A 361 -57.56 -12.61 55.57
CA THR A 361 -58.03 -13.88 56.13
C THR A 361 -57.82 -13.91 57.66
N ASP A 362 -56.65 -13.47 58.13
CA ASP A 362 -56.33 -13.37 59.55
C ASP A 362 -57.24 -12.37 60.28
N PHE A 363 -57.52 -11.20 59.68
CA PHE A 363 -58.48 -10.24 60.25
C PHE A 363 -59.90 -10.81 60.31
N THR A 364 -60.29 -11.60 59.31
CA THR A 364 -61.60 -12.26 59.30
C THR A 364 -61.67 -13.29 60.44
N ASN A 365 -60.64 -14.13 60.59
CA ASN A 365 -60.54 -15.10 61.68
C ASN A 365 -60.50 -14.42 63.06
N GLN A 366 -59.77 -13.31 63.22
CA GLN A 366 -59.74 -12.53 64.45
C GLN A 366 -61.11 -11.91 64.75
N SER A 367 -61.83 -11.42 63.73
CA SER A 367 -63.18 -10.91 63.88
C SER A 367 -64.17 -11.99 64.31
N ASP A 368 -64.02 -13.21 63.77
CA ASP A 368 -64.86 -14.35 64.16
C ASP A 368 -64.55 -14.81 65.59
N LEU A 369 -63.28 -14.85 65.99
CA LEU A 369 -62.87 -15.09 67.38
C LEU A 369 -63.41 -14.03 68.34
N LEU A 370 -63.41 -12.75 67.94
CA LEU A 370 -63.99 -11.67 68.76
C LEU A 370 -65.52 -11.79 68.85
N ARG A 371 -66.20 -12.22 67.78
CA ARG A 371 -67.64 -12.53 67.80
C ARG A 371 -67.94 -13.72 68.70
N GLU A 372 -67.14 -14.77 68.64
CA GLU A 372 -67.28 -15.93 69.51
C GLU A 372 -67.03 -15.55 70.98
N LEU A 373 -66.04 -14.70 71.25
CA LEU A 373 -65.77 -14.17 72.59
C LEU A 373 -66.93 -13.30 73.09
N ASP A 374 -67.47 -12.41 72.26
CA ASP A 374 -68.65 -11.58 72.60
C ASP A 374 -69.88 -12.46 72.86
N GLN A 375 -70.10 -13.50 72.03
CA GLN A 375 -71.18 -14.45 72.22
C GLN A 375 -71.00 -15.24 73.53
N ASN A 376 -69.79 -15.73 73.82
CA ASN A 376 -69.48 -16.43 75.07
C ASN A 376 -69.67 -15.51 76.28
N TRP A 377 -69.29 -14.23 76.17
CA TRP A 377 -69.55 -13.23 77.19
C TRP A 377 -71.04 -13.01 77.40
N ARG A 378 -71.84 -12.88 76.34
CA ARG A 378 -73.30 -12.74 76.41
C ARG A 378 -73.96 -13.96 77.04
N ASP A 379 -73.53 -15.16 76.65
CA ASP A 379 -74.05 -16.42 77.19
C ASP A 379 -73.70 -16.58 78.68
N ARG A 380 -72.48 -16.21 79.10
CA ARG A 380 -72.09 -16.16 80.51
C ARG A 380 -72.86 -15.11 81.29
N LEU A 381 -73.11 -13.94 80.71
CA LEU A 381 -73.89 -12.88 81.36
C LEU A 381 -75.36 -13.27 81.53
N ALA A 382 -75.94 -13.96 80.54
CA ALA A 382 -77.27 -14.55 80.62
C ALA A 382 -77.33 -15.62 81.71
N ALA A 383 -76.31 -16.49 81.82
CA ALA A 383 -76.21 -17.48 82.89
C ALA A 383 -76.07 -16.83 84.29
N TYR A 384 -75.42 -15.68 84.40
CA TYR A 384 -75.36 -14.89 85.64
C TYR A 384 -76.70 -14.19 85.98
N GLN A 385 -77.49 -13.79 84.97
CA GLN A 385 -78.82 -13.20 85.17
C GLN A 385 -79.88 -14.23 85.57
N ASP A 386 -79.77 -15.47 85.07
CA ASP A 386 -80.66 -16.57 85.45
C ASP A 386 -80.35 -17.18 86.83
N ASN A 387 -79.19 -16.86 87.43
CA ASN A 387 -78.83 -17.34 88.76
C ASN A 387 -78.03 -16.32 89.61
N PRO A 388 -78.67 -15.26 90.14
CA PRO A 388 -78.00 -14.17 90.85
C PRO A 388 -77.53 -14.51 92.29
N GLY A 389 -77.48 -15.79 92.66
CA GLY A 389 -77.30 -16.19 94.06
C GLY A 389 -76.46 -17.45 94.25
N SER A 390 -75.18 -17.45 93.87
CA SER A 390 -74.14 -18.31 94.47
C SER A 390 -72.70 -17.92 94.07
N GLY A 391 -71.95 -17.40 95.05
CA GLY A 391 -70.59 -17.88 95.35
C GLY A 391 -69.39 -17.44 94.50
N SER A 392 -68.68 -16.44 95.05
CA SER A 392 -67.20 -16.36 95.18
C SER A 392 -66.32 -15.99 93.98
N VAL A 393 -65.69 -14.83 94.15
CA VAL A 393 -64.53 -14.30 93.45
C VAL A 393 -63.27 -15.00 93.98
N GLU A 394 -62.68 -15.92 93.23
CA GLU A 394 -61.29 -16.35 93.47
C GLU A 394 -60.68 -16.96 92.19
N THR A 395 -59.41 -16.60 91.93
CA THR A 395 -58.50 -17.15 90.89
C THR A 395 -58.65 -16.70 89.43
N LEU A 396 -58.39 -15.40 89.23
CA LEU A 396 -57.79 -14.79 88.04
C LEU A 396 -56.26 -14.97 88.07
N VAL A 397 -55.70 -16.13 87.68
CA VAL A 397 -54.26 -16.28 87.37
C VAL A 397 -54.06 -17.42 86.38
N THR A 398 -53.71 -17.09 85.12
CA THR A 398 -52.69 -17.75 84.27
C THR A 398 -52.89 -17.31 82.81
N ALA A 399 -52.29 -16.17 82.45
CA ALA A 399 -52.02 -15.82 81.06
C ALA A 399 -50.78 -16.61 80.57
N PRO A 400 -50.74 -17.09 79.30
CA PRO A 400 -49.56 -17.74 78.74
C PRO A 400 -48.44 -16.73 78.37
N PRO A 401 -47.17 -17.16 78.31
CA PRO A 401 -46.02 -16.29 78.01
C PRO A 401 -45.97 -15.84 76.53
N PRO A 402 -45.22 -14.78 76.19
CA PRO A 402 -45.15 -14.25 74.82
C PRO A 402 -44.51 -15.23 73.84
N PRO A 403 -44.88 -15.21 72.55
CA PRO A 403 -44.41 -16.18 71.56
C PRO A 403 -42.92 -16.01 71.29
N ALA A 404 -42.24 -17.16 71.20
CA ALA A 404 -40.86 -17.27 70.76
C ALA A 404 -40.67 -16.64 69.36
N ILE A 405 -39.52 -16.00 69.16
CA ILE A 405 -39.10 -15.43 67.87
C ILE A 405 -39.17 -16.54 66.80
N ALA A 406 -40.03 -16.34 65.81
CA ALA A 406 -40.30 -17.33 64.78
C ALA A 406 -39.08 -17.56 63.87
N PRO A 407 -38.82 -18.80 63.41
CA PRO A 407 -37.68 -19.15 62.55
C PRO A 407 -37.62 -18.38 61.22
N ALA A 408 -38.70 -17.73 60.80
CA ALA A 408 -38.78 -16.94 59.57
C ALA A 408 -37.88 -15.68 59.57
N GLN A 409 -37.61 -15.06 60.74
CA GLN A 409 -36.72 -13.89 60.82
C GLN A 409 -35.24 -14.27 60.67
N LEU A 410 -34.86 -15.49 61.09
CA LEU A 410 -33.51 -16.03 60.88
C LEU A 410 -33.25 -16.35 59.41
N THR A 411 -34.27 -16.74 58.65
CA THR A 411 -34.15 -17.03 57.21
C THR A 411 -33.91 -15.76 56.39
N GLN A 412 -34.58 -14.64 56.72
CA GLN A 412 -34.36 -13.36 56.02
C GLN A 412 -32.96 -12.80 56.24
N LEU A 413 -32.38 -12.99 57.44
CA LEU A 413 -31.01 -12.59 57.75
C LEU A 413 -29.97 -13.42 57.00
N ALA A 414 -30.22 -14.72 56.80
CA ALA A 414 -29.37 -15.57 55.98
C ALA A 414 -29.39 -15.15 54.50
N GLN A 415 -30.58 -14.82 53.97
CA GLN A 415 -30.75 -14.36 52.59
C GLN A 415 -29.95 -13.06 52.29
N LEU A 416 -29.97 -12.10 53.23
CA LEU A 416 -29.22 -10.85 53.10
C LEU A 416 -27.70 -11.06 53.19
N ALA A 417 -27.25 -12.05 53.97
CA ALA A 417 -25.84 -12.42 54.03
C ALA A 417 -25.36 -13.03 52.70
N ASP A 418 -26.19 -13.89 52.09
CA ASP A 418 -25.89 -14.48 50.79
C ASP A 418 -25.88 -13.43 49.66
N ASP A 419 -26.82 -12.48 49.67
CA ASP A 419 -26.85 -11.36 48.72
C ASP A 419 -25.64 -10.43 48.88
N LEU A 420 -25.16 -10.21 50.10
CA LEU A 420 -23.95 -9.42 50.37
C LEU A 420 -22.70 -10.14 49.84
N VAL A 421 -22.59 -11.46 50.06
CA VAL A 421 -21.49 -12.27 49.51
C VAL A 421 -21.53 -12.28 47.99
N ALA A 422 -22.71 -12.41 47.37
CA ALA A 422 -22.87 -12.36 45.92
C ALA A 422 -22.52 -10.97 45.35
N SER A 423 -22.85 -9.89 46.06
CA SER A 423 -22.43 -8.53 45.68
C SER A 423 -20.92 -8.35 45.80
N GLN A 424 -20.29 -8.96 46.81
CA GLN A 424 -18.85 -8.88 47.02
C GLN A 424 -18.08 -9.66 45.95
N GLN A 425 -18.55 -10.84 45.57
CA GLN A 425 -17.98 -11.61 44.46
C GLN A 425 -18.06 -10.87 43.13
N LYS A 426 -19.16 -10.15 42.86
CA LYS A 426 -19.30 -9.30 41.67
C LYS A 426 -18.32 -8.13 41.67
N TYR A 427 -18.06 -7.54 42.84
CA TYR A 427 -17.07 -6.48 42.99
C TYR A 427 -15.65 -6.99 42.71
N ASP A 428 -15.30 -8.16 43.26
CA ASP A 428 -13.99 -8.77 43.03
C ASP A 428 -13.79 -9.15 41.55
N SER A 429 -14.84 -9.65 40.88
CA SER A 429 -14.84 -9.93 39.44
C SER A 429 -14.62 -8.67 38.60
N LEU A 430 -15.33 -7.58 38.90
CA LEU A 430 -15.15 -6.31 38.20
C LEU A 430 -13.75 -5.73 38.41
N GLN A 431 -13.20 -5.88 39.61
CA GLN A 431 -11.84 -5.42 39.91
C GLN A 431 -10.80 -6.22 39.11
N GLN A 432 -11.01 -7.53 38.95
CA GLN A 432 -10.16 -8.39 38.14
C GLN A 432 -10.24 -8.02 36.65
N GLU A 433 -11.44 -7.80 36.11
CA GLU A 433 -11.64 -7.34 34.72
C GLU A 433 -10.96 -5.98 34.48
N LEU A 434 -11.05 -5.05 35.43
CA LEU A 434 -10.39 -3.74 35.34
C LEU A 434 -8.86 -3.86 35.31
N SER A 435 -8.28 -4.76 36.09
CA SER A 435 -6.84 -5.04 36.05
C SER A 435 -6.41 -5.70 34.73
N THR A 436 -7.25 -6.58 34.16
CA THR A 436 -6.99 -7.18 32.85
C THR A 436 -7.04 -6.14 31.73
N VAL A 437 -8.05 -5.25 31.74
CA VAL A 437 -8.15 -4.15 30.78
C VAL A 437 -6.98 -3.19 30.93
N GLN A 438 -6.56 -2.88 32.16
CA GLN A 438 -5.40 -2.02 32.41
C GLN A 438 -4.12 -2.63 31.83
N SER A 439 -3.84 -3.91 32.09
CA SER A 439 -2.68 -4.61 31.52
C SER A 439 -2.73 -4.64 29.98
N ALA A 440 -3.91 -4.85 29.39
CA ALA A 440 -4.06 -4.84 27.93
C ALA A 440 -3.78 -3.44 27.35
N LEU A 441 -4.22 -2.37 28.01
CA LEU A 441 -3.97 -0.99 27.59
C LEU A 441 -2.47 -0.63 27.67
N THR A 442 -1.78 -1.08 28.73
CA THR A 442 -0.33 -0.86 28.89
C THR A 442 0.44 -1.60 27.80
N ASN A 443 0.12 -2.87 27.54
CA ASN A 443 0.74 -3.67 26.48
C ASN A 443 0.50 -3.06 25.09
N GLN A 444 -0.69 -2.49 24.85
CA GLN A 444 -0.99 -1.80 23.60
C GLN A 444 -0.17 -0.51 23.43
N GLY A 445 0.04 0.23 24.53
CA GLY A 445 0.93 1.40 24.53
C GLY A 445 2.39 1.04 24.23
N GLU A 446 2.90 -0.05 24.81
CA GLU A 446 4.24 -0.57 24.51
C GLU A 446 4.36 -0.98 23.04
N HIS A 447 3.38 -1.72 22.51
CA HIS A 447 3.41 -2.19 21.13
C HIS A 447 3.33 -1.03 20.10
N LEU A 448 2.54 0.00 20.38
CA LEU A 448 2.50 1.21 19.56
C LEU A 448 3.85 1.96 19.57
N THR A 449 4.57 1.92 20.70
CA THR A 449 5.88 2.54 20.84
C THR A 449 6.96 1.76 20.07
N GLU A 450 6.92 0.43 20.11
CA GLU A 450 7.80 -0.44 19.32
C GLU A 450 7.57 -0.26 17.81
N LEU A 451 6.31 -0.29 17.38
CA LEU A 451 5.95 -0.12 15.96
C LEU A 451 6.37 1.24 15.43
N HIS A 452 6.28 2.29 16.26
CA HIS A 452 6.77 3.61 15.90
C HIS A 452 8.29 3.66 15.75
N THR A 453 9.02 3.04 16.68
CA THR A 453 10.48 3.02 16.66
C THR A 453 10.97 2.34 15.37
N ALA A 454 10.34 1.22 14.98
CA ALA A 454 10.63 0.54 13.72
C ALA A 454 10.29 1.38 12.48
N LEU A 455 9.14 2.06 12.47
CA LEU A 455 8.76 2.96 11.37
C LEU A 455 9.70 4.16 11.24
N GLN A 456 10.16 4.71 12.36
CA GLN A 456 11.08 5.84 12.38
C GLN A 456 12.48 5.44 11.92
N GLU A 457 12.95 4.25 12.28
CA GLU A 457 14.19 3.66 11.78
C GLU A 457 14.12 3.43 10.26
N GLN A 458 13.00 2.86 9.77
CA GLN A 458 12.80 2.67 8.32
C GLN A 458 12.73 3.99 7.53
N LEU A 459 12.09 5.02 8.10
CA LEU A 459 12.04 6.36 7.51
C LEU A 459 13.43 6.99 7.45
N HIS A 460 14.23 6.81 8.51
CA HIS A 460 15.59 7.30 8.58
C HIS A 460 16.49 6.63 7.52
N ASP A 461 16.40 5.30 7.38
CA ASP A 461 17.13 4.54 6.36
C ASP A 461 16.77 5.01 4.94
N GLN A 462 15.49 5.30 4.67
CA GLN A 462 15.06 5.83 3.38
C GLN A 462 15.64 7.23 3.12
N GLN A 463 15.71 8.07 4.15
CA GLN A 463 16.24 9.41 4.06
C GLN A 463 17.77 9.41 3.84
N GLU A 464 18.49 8.51 4.50
CA GLU A 464 19.92 8.29 4.27
C GLU A 464 20.18 7.85 2.83
N ARG A 465 19.42 6.87 2.32
CA ARG A 465 19.54 6.41 0.92
C ARG A 465 19.23 7.50 -0.10
N LEU A 466 18.24 8.35 0.17
CA LEU A 466 17.96 9.51 -0.70
C LEU A 466 19.10 10.54 -0.66
N GLY A 467 19.70 10.78 0.51
CA GLY A 467 20.88 11.64 0.62
C GLY A 467 22.12 11.08 -0.08
N GLU A 468 22.31 9.76 -0.04
CA GLU A 468 23.35 9.07 -0.83
C GLU A 468 23.11 9.21 -2.34
N LEU A 469 21.84 9.09 -2.77
CA LEU A 469 21.46 9.27 -4.17
C LEU A 469 21.66 10.72 -4.63
N GLU A 470 21.28 11.70 -3.81
CA GLU A 470 21.47 13.13 -4.08
C GLU A 470 22.97 13.48 -4.16
N THR A 471 23.81 12.92 -3.29
CA THR A 471 25.26 13.10 -3.35
C THR A 471 25.89 12.43 -4.57
N ALA A 472 25.43 11.22 -4.94
CA ALA A 472 25.85 10.55 -6.17
C ALA A 472 25.44 11.33 -7.44
N LEU A 473 24.23 11.90 -7.45
CA LEU A 473 23.75 12.72 -8.56
C LEU A 473 24.56 14.01 -8.69
N ASN A 474 24.81 14.70 -7.58
CA ASN A 474 25.65 15.90 -7.54
C ASN A 474 27.07 15.60 -8.03
N HIS A 475 27.63 14.44 -7.67
CA HIS A 475 28.94 14.00 -8.18
C HIS A 475 28.91 13.77 -9.69
N PHE A 476 27.86 13.12 -10.21
CA PHE A 476 27.69 12.88 -11.64
C PHE A 476 27.56 14.19 -12.43
N GLN A 477 26.79 15.15 -11.89
CA GLN A 477 26.62 16.48 -12.47
C GLN A 477 27.93 17.27 -12.49
N GLN A 478 28.74 17.18 -11.42
CA GLN A 478 30.08 17.80 -11.37
C GLN A 478 31.07 17.17 -12.37
N THR A 479 30.92 15.87 -12.66
CA THR A 479 31.79 15.14 -13.59
C THR A 479 31.45 15.49 -15.04
N LEU A 480 30.16 15.56 -15.39
CA LEU A 480 29.68 15.97 -16.71
C LEU A 480 30.04 17.41 -17.08
N VAL A 481 29.95 18.34 -16.11
CA VAL A 481 30.31 19.75 -16.33
C VAL A 481 31.81 19.94 -16.61
N GLN A 482 32.67 18.97 -16.24
CA GLN A 482 34.10 19.02 -16.56
C GLN A 482 34.47 18.41 -17.93
N GLU A 483 33.62 17.55 -18.52
CA GLU A 483 33.96 16.81 -19.75
C GLU A 483 33.43 17.43 -21.05
N SER A 484 32.37 18.28 -21.05
CA SER A 484 32.03 19.14 -22.21
C SER A 484 30.92 20.17 -21.92
N PRO A 485 31.06 21.43 -22.38
CA PRO A 485 30.05 22.49 -22.16
C PRO A 485 28.94 22.54 -23.22
N ALA A 486 28.77 21.51 -24.05
CA ALA A 486 27.93 21.58 -25.26
C ALA A 486 26.54 20.90 -25.15
N GLU A 487 26.25 20.14 -24.10
CA GLU A 487 24.97 19.43 -23.96
C GLU A 487 24.02 20.14 -23.00
N SER A 488 23.15 21.00 -23.56
CA SER A 488 22.15 21.77 -22.82
C SER A 488 20.86 20.99 -22.53
N ALA A 489 20.65 19.83 -23.16
CA ALA A 489 19.47 18.99 -22.95
C ALA A 489 19.64 18.07 -21.73
N THR A 490 20.78 17.41 -21.58
CA THR A 490 21.07 16.50 -20.45
C THR A 490 21.17 17.23 -19.11
N THR A 491 21.54 18.51 -19.13
CA THR A 491 21.61 19.36 -17.95
C THR A 491 20.22 19.83 -17.45
N ALA A 492 19.24 19.97 -18.35
CA ALA A 492 17.86 20.28 -17.98
C ALA A 492 17.16 19.06 -17.34
N ASP A 493 17.31 17.88 -17.93
CA ASP A 493 16.73 16.63 -17.39
C ASP A 493 17.31 16.26 -16.00
N LEU A 494 18.61 16.54 -15.78
CA LEU A 494 19.26 16.35 -14.47
C LEU A 494 18.80 17.38 -13.42
N ALA A 495 18.44 18.60 -13.84
CA ALA A 495 17.90 19.62 -12.94
C ALA A 495 16.47 19.26 -12.50
N ASP A 496 15.64 18.78 -13.42
CA ASP A 496 14.29 18.30 -13.12
C ASP A 496 14.33 17.11 -12.14
N LEU A 497 15.28 16.17 -12.32
CA LEU A 497 15.47 15.04 -11.42
C LEU A 497 15.90 15.47 -10.00
N HIS A 498 16.76 16.49 -9.90
CA HIS A 498 17.18 17.07 -8.63
C HIS A 498 16.02 17.78 -7.92
N GLU A 499 15.16 18.48 -8.66
CA GLU A 499 13.95 19.10 -8.13
C GLU A 499 12.94 18.04 -7.65
N THR A 500 12.78 16.92 -8.38
CA THR A 500 11.92 15.82 -7.95
C THR A 500 12.45 15.13 -6.69
N LEU A 501 13.76 14.89 -6.59
CA LEU A 501 14.38 14.31 -5.39
C LEU A 501 14.23 15.25 -4.18
N ALA A 502 14.46 16.55 -4.37
CA ALA A 502 14.27 17.54 -3.30
C ALA A 502 12.81 17.61 -2.83
N ALA A 503 11.84 17.56 -3.76
CA ALA A 503 10.43 17.50 -3.43
C ALA A 503 10.06 16.21 -2.67
N GLN A 504 10.64 15.07 -3.06
CA GLN A 504 10.41 13.79 -2.42
C GLN A 504 11.01 13.74 -1.00
N THR A 505 12.20 14.30 -0.80
CA THR A 505 12.82 14.48 0.52
C THR A 505 11.99 15.41 1.42
N GLY A 506 11.41 16.47 0.85
CA GLY A 506 10.48 17.36 1.56
C GLY A 506 9.21 16.63 2.01
N ALA A 507 8.58 15.87 1.12
CA ALA A 507 7.37 15.10 1.42
C ALA A 507 7.59 14.02 2.50
N LEU A 508 8.76 13.36 2.50
CA LEU A 508 9.15 12.41 3.54
C LEU A 508 9.32 13.08 4.91
N ASN A 509 9.83 14.30 4.94
CA ASN A 509 10.00 15.07 6.17
C ASN A 509 8.64 15.51 6.74
N ASP A 510 7.71 15.93 5.87
CA ASP A 510 6.34 16.28 6.25
C ASP A 510 5.57 15.04 6.77
N LEU A 511 5.76 13.89 6.13
CA LEU A 511 5.21 12.61 6.58
C LEU A 511 5.73 12.22 7.96
N GLN A 512 7.04 12.34 8.18
CA GLN A 512 7.67 12.09 9.47
C GLN A 512 7.11 13.00 10.56
N GLN A 513 6.95 14.29 10.26
CA GLN A 513 6.41 15.26 11.21
C GLN A 513 4.93 14.99 11.53
N SER A 514 4.12 14.62 10.53
CA SER A 514 2.72 14.23 10.72
C SER A 514 2.58 12.97 11.57
N LEU A 515 3.41 11.95 11.33
CA LEU A 515 3.43 10.72 12.13
C LEU A 515 3.79 10.99 13.60
N GLN A 516 4.77 11.86 13.85
CA GLN A 516 5.14 12.26 15.21
C GLN A 516 3.99 12.98 15.93
N GLN A 517 3.28 13.87 15.24
CA GLN A 517 2.12 14.58 15.81
C GLN A 517 0.96 13.63 16.13
N GLN A 518 0.63 12.71 15.22
CA GLN A 518 -0.44 11.74 15.41
C GLN A 518 -0.16 10.80 16.59
N LEU A 519 1.11 10.43 16.78
CA LEU A 519 1.49 9.57 17.89
C LEU A 519 1.45 10.30 19.23
N HIS A 520 1.90 11.55 19.27
CA HIS A 520 1.79 12.37 20.47
C HIS A 520 0.31 12.46 20.91
N HIS A 521 -0.59 12.65 19.95
CA HIS A 521 -2.03 12.68 20.21
C HIS A 521 -2.59 11.33 20.69
N GLN A 522 -2.10 10.22 20.15
CA GLN A 522 -2.50 8.87 20.59
C GLN A 522 -2.00 8.57 22.02
N GLN A 523 -0.75 8.93 22.35
CA GLN A 523 -0.19 8.77 23.69
C GLN A 523 -0.92 9.64 24.72
N GLU A 524 -1.27 10.87 24.36
CA GLU A 524 -2.06 11.76 25.23
C GLU A 524 -3.43 11.14 25.54
N ARG A 525 -4.14 10.63 24.52
CA ARG A 525 -5.43 9.94 24.70
C ARG A 525 -5.32 8.66 25.55
N LEU A 526 -4.25 7.88 25.38
CA LEU A 526 -3.99 6.70 26.21
C LEU A 526 -3.70 7.10 27.67
N GLY A 527 -2.93 8.17 27.89
CA GLY A 527 -2.67 8.72 29.22
C GLY A 527 -3.94 9.27 29.90
N GLU A 528 -4.82 9.93 29.15
CA GLU A 528 -6.13 10.37 29.64
C GLU A 528 -7.02 9.19 30.06
N LEU A 529 -7.07 8.14 29.25
CA LEU A 529 -7.79 6.90 29.55
C LEU A 529 -7.23 6.21 30.80
N GLU A 530 -5.91 6.10 30.92
CA GLU A 530 -5.26 5.54 32.09
C GLU A 530 -5.54 6.37 33.36
N THR A 531 -5.58 7.70 33.23
CA THR A 531 -5.93 8.61 34.33
C THR A 531 -7.40 8.45 34.75
N ALA A 532 -8.32 8.32 33.78
CA ALA A 532 -9.74 8.09 34.04
C ALA A 532 -10.00 6.73 34.72
N ILE A 533 -9.29 5.68 34.30
CA ILE A 533 -9.34 4.34 34.90
C ILE A 533 -8.81 4.39 36.34
N ASN A 534 -7.67 5.05 36.58
CA ASN A 534 -7.12 5.25 37.92
C ASN A 534 -8.04 6.07 38.83
N HIS A 535 -8.75 7.06 38.29
CA HIS A 535 -9.74 7.84 39.02
C HIS A 535 -10.94 6.98 39.44
N PHE A 536 -11.39 6.08 38.57
CA PHE A 536 -12.47 5.13 38.86
C PHE A 536 -12.06 4.14 39.96
N GLN A 537 -10.81 3.66 39.96
CA GLN A 537 -10.30 2.76 41.00
C GLN A 537 -10.10 3.44 42.36
N ARG A 538 -9.76 4.74 42.39
CA ARG A 538 -9.50 5.49 43.63
C ARG A 538 -10.74 6.11 44.29
N THR A 539 -11.90 6.06 43.66
CA THR A 539 -13.13 6.67 44.20
C THR A 539 -13.97 5.61 44.94
N PRO A 540 -13.85 5.46 46.27
CA PRO A 540 -14.70 4.50 46.98
C PRO A 540 -16.16 4.94 46.91
N ILE A 541 -17.04 4.03 46.48
CA ILE A 541 -18.51 4.14 46.47
C ILE A 541 -19.02 4.17 47.93
N LYS A 542 -18.68 5.20 48.70
CA LYS A 542 -19.29 5.48 50.01
C LYS A 542 -20.55 6.34 49.90
N ARG A 543 -20.92 6.77 48.68
CA ARG A 543 -22.02 7.72 48.45
C ARG A 543 -23.41 7.08 48.27
N TRP A 544 -23.51 5.75 48.22
CA TRP A 544 -24.76 5.04 47.91
C TRP A 544 -25.37 4.24 49.08
N LEU A 545 -24.85 4.34 50.31
CA LEU A 545 -25.58 3.85 51.49
C LEU A 545 -26.41 4.99 52.09
N PRO A 546 -27.75 4.88 52.17
CA PRO A 546 -28.54 5.78 53.01
C PRO A 546 -28.14 5.56 54.48
N LYS A 547 -27.86 6.67 55.19
CA LYS A 547 -27.60 6.61 56.64
C LYS A 547 -28.81 5.98 57.34
N PRO A 548 -28.61 5.02 58.27
CA PRO A 548 -29.71 4.52 59.08
C PRO A 548 -30.23 5.68 59.94
N ALA A 549 -31.52 5.99 59.79
CA ALA A 549 -32.23 6.88 60.69
C ALA A 549 -32.20 6.26 62.11
N ARG A 550 -31.80 7.08 63.10
CA ARG A 550 -31.85 6.74 64.53
C ARG A 550 -33.26 6.87 65.06
#